data_AF-A0A2V2G848-F1
#
_entry.id   AF-A0A2V2G848-F1
#
_cell.length_a   1.000
_cell.length_b   1.000
_cell.length_c   1.000
_cell.angle_alpha   90.00
_cell.angle_beta   90.00
_cell.angle_gamma   90.00
#
_symmetry.space_group_name_H-M   'P 1'
#
loop_
_entity.id
_entity.type
_entity.pdbx_description
1 polymer ?
#
loop_
_entity_poly.entity_id
_entity_poly.type
_entity_poly.pdbx_seq_one_letter_code
_entity_poly.pdbx_strand_id
1 'polypeptide(L)'
;TTNPPYTEGGRGIEGKNPAKVIARQETSGTLEDFIRTASALLKEKGDFYMVHRPSRLTDICCLCRKYRIEPKTLRFVSPRDGEAPNIMLVHGVLGGGKELKMCAPLAVYDGNGRYTQEISMIYER
;
A
#
# COMPACT_ATOMS: atom_id res chain seq x y z
N THR A 1 -3.52 -1.24 10.16
CA THR A 1 -3.56 -1.28 8.69
C THR A 1 -3.99 0.07 8.17
N THR A 2 -3.31 0.62 7.15
CA THR A 2 -3.65 1.90 6.53
C THR A 2 -3.80 1.74 5.01
N ASN A 3 -4.68 2.53 4.40
CA ASN A 3 -4.86 2.65 2.95
C ASN A 3 -4.86 4.15 2.60
N PRO A 4 -3.68 4.79 2.58
CA PRO A 4 -3.56 6.21 2.29
C PRO A 4 -4.12 6.56 0.90
N PRO A 5 -4.55 7.82 0.67
CA PRO A 5 -5.04 8.25 -0.63
C PRO A 5 -3.95 8.08 -1.70
N TYR A 6 -4.35 7.57 -2.86
CA TYR A 6 -3.41 7.12 -3.89
C TYR A 6 -2.81 8.23 -4.78
N THR A 7 -3.31 9.46 -4.71
CA THR A 7 -2.97 10.54 -5.66
C THR A 7 -2.18 11.64 -4.97
N GLU A 8 -0.98 11.94 -5.47
CA GLU A 8 -0.17 13.07 -5.02
C GLU A 8 -0.92 14.40 -5.10
N GLY A 9 -0.73 15.26 -4.11
CA GLY A 9 -1.33 16.58 -4.06
C GLY A 9 -0.93 17.41 -5.30
N GLY A 10 -1.92 17.98 -5.99
CA GLY A 10 -1.68 18.93 -7.09
C GLY A 10 -1.57 18.35 -8.51
N ARG A 11 -1.86 17.06 -8.74
CA ARG A 11 -1.84 16.44 -10.10
C ARG A 11 -3.13 15.72 -10.50
N GLY A 12 -4.30 16.30 -10.20
CA GLY A 12 -5.59 15.74 -10.61
C GLY A 12 -6.59 16.79 -11.09
N ILE A 13 -7.38 16.46 -12.11
CA ILE A 13 -8.49 17.29 -12.60
C ILE A 13 -9.44 17.58 -11.44
N GLU A 14 -9.73 18.86 -11.22
CA GLU A 14 -10.68 19.36 -10.22
C GLU A 14 -12.09 18.84 -10.50
N GLY A 15 -12.43 17.68 -9.92
CA GLY A 15 -13.77 17.14 -9.97
C GLY A 15 -14.73 17.99 -9.13
N LYS A 16 -15.92 18.31 -9.67
CA LYS A 16 -16.98 19.17 -9.10
C LYS A 16 -17.59 18.70 -7.75
N ASN A 17 -16.99 17.77 -7.01
CA ASN A 17 -17.54 17.23 -5.76
C ASN A 17 -16.47 17.18 -4.64
N PRO A 18 -16.50 18.12 -3.69
CA PRO A 18 -15.45 18.29 -2.68
C PRO A 18 -15.26 17.08 -1.75
N ALA A 19 -16.33 16.34 -1.42
CA ALA A 19 -16.22 15.14 -0.56
C ALA A 19 -15.52 13.96 -1.26
N LYS A 20 -15.70 13.81 -2.59
CA LYS A 20 -15.00 12.80 -3.39
C LYS A 20 -13.56 13.19 -3.72
N VAL A 21 -13.27 14.49 -3.70
CA VAL A 21 -11.93 15.05 -3.91
C VAL A 21 -11.04 14.79 -2.70
N ILE A 22 -11.52 15.06 -1.48
CA ILE A 22 -10.80 14.82 -0.22
C ILE A 22 -10.40 13.34 -0.03
N ALA A 23 -11.25 12.40 -0.47
CA ALA A 23 -10.96 10.97 -0.38
C ALA A 23 -10.03 10.43 -1.48
N ARG A 24 -9.78 11.20 -2.56
CA ARG A 24 -9.05 10.76 -3.75
C ARG A 24 -7.77 11.53 -4.02
N GLN A 25 -7.65 12.73 -3.49
CA GLN A 25 -6.48 13.61 -3.61
C GLN A 25 -5.80 13.70 -2.23
N GLU A 26 -4.47 13.71 -2.17
CA GLU A 26 -3.67 14.04 -0.97
C GLU A 26 -3.93 15.50 -0.53
N THR A 27 -5.16 15.83 -0.12
CA THR A 27 -5.54 17.17 0.39
C THR A 27 -5.67 17.19 1.91
N SER A 28 -5.53 16.05 2.61
CA SER A 28 -5.75 15.96 4.06
C SER A 28 -4.62 15.27 4.86
N GLY A 29 -3.57 14.78 4.20
CA GLY A 29 -2.38 14.20 4.82
C GLY A 29 -1.45 13.58 3.77
N THR A 30 -0.16 13.87 3.85
CA THR A 30 0.84 13.33 2.91
C THR A 30 1.19 11.88 3.27
N LEU A 31 1.75 11.11 2.33
CA LEU A 31 2.31 9.78 2.63
C LEU A 31 3.25 9.79 3.85
N GLU A 32 4.04 10.87 3.98
CA GLU A 32 4.93 11.11 5.10
C GLU A 32 4.18 11.28 6.42
N ASP A 33 3.08 12.04 6.45
CA ASP A 33 2.26 12.19 7.66
C ASP A 33 1.69 10.86 8.16
N PHE A 34 1.23 10.00 7.25
CA PHE A 34 0.74 8.67 7.59
C PHE A 34 1.84 7.79 8.20
N ILE A 35 3.02 7.74 7.58
CA ILE A 35 4.14 6.90 8.03
C ILE A 35 4.69 7.44 9.36
N ARG A 36 4.87 8.76 9.48
CA ARG A 36 5.33 9.42 10.71
C ARG A 36 4.38 9.15 11.87
N THR A 37 3.08 9.31 11.65
CA THR A 37 2.06 9.07 12.68
C THR A 37 2.02 7.59 13.05
N ALA A 38 2.09 6.68 12.09
CA ALA A 38 2.17 5.25 12.36
C ALA A 38 3.38 4.90 13.24
N SER A 39 4.56 5.44 12.93
CA SER A 39 5.75 5.22 13.75
C SER A 39 5.58 5.71 15.18
N ALA A 40 4.88 6.82 15.40
CA ALA A 40 4.66 7.37 16.74
C ALA A 40 3.65 6.54 17.57
N LEU A 41 2.72 5.86 16.90
CA LEU A 41 1.68 5.06 17.56
C LEU A 41 2.08 3.60 17.81
N LEU A 42 3.04 3.08 17.04
CA LEU A 42 3.51 1.70 17.19
C LEU A 42 4.41 1.56 18.42
N LYS A 43 4.24 0.45 19.16
CA LYS A 43 5.27 -0.01 20.11
C LYS A 43 6.50 -0.49 19.33
N GLU A 44 7.66 -0.52 19.98
CA GLU A 44 8.86 -1.15 19.42
C GLU A 44 8.55 -2.59 18.97
N LYS A 45 9.06 -2.96 17.79
CA LYS A 45 8.73 -4.22 17.08
C LYS A 45 7.26 -4.38 16.69
N GLY A 46 6.46 -3.32 16.75
CA GLY A 46 5.08 -3.31 16.27
C GLY A 46 4.98 -3.34 14.74
N ASP A 47 3.91 -3.96 14.24
CA ASP A 47 3.67 -4.16 12.82
C ASP A 47 2.93 -2.98 12.16
N PHE A 48 3.45 -2.57 11.02
CA PHE A 48 2.86 -1.60 10.11
C PHE A 48 2.39 -2.30 8.83
N TYR A 49 1.17 -2.01 8.39
CA TYR A 49 0.62 -2.54 7.13
C TYR A 49 0.03 -1.42 6.29
N MET A 50 0.41 -1.34 5.01
CA MET A 50 -0.06 -0.35 4.05
C MET A 50 -0.47 -1.00 2.72
N VAL A 51 -1.55 -0.51 2.13
CA VAL A 51 -1.91 -0.76 0.73
C VAL A 51 -1.62 0.52 -0.06
N HIS A 52 -0.90 0.42 -1.18
CA HIS A 52 -0.61 1.57 -2.05
C HIS A 52 -0.43 1.19 -3.53
N ARG A 53 -0.31 2.19 -4.41
CA ARG A 53 0.15 2.02 -5.80
C ARG A 53 1.64 1.64 -5.86
N PRO A 54 2.05 0.73 -6.77
CA PRO A 54 3.45 0.39 -7.01
C PRO A 54 4.36 1.58 -7.36
N SER A 55 3.83 2.62 -8.01
CA SER A 55 4.60 3.82 -8.38
C SER A 55 5.17 4.58 -7.19
N ARG A 56 4.61 4.41 -5.98
CA ARG A 56 5.08 5.06 -4.74
C ARG A 56 6.03 4.18 -3.92
N LEU A 57 6.48 3.04 -4.46
CA LEU A 57 7.33 2.09 -3.73
C LEU A 57 8.58 2.75 -3.15
N THR A 58 9.32 3.50 -3.96
CA THR A 58 10.56 4.16 -3.52
C THR A 58 10.30 5.14 -2.40
N ASP A 59 9.26 5.96 -2.50
CA ASP A 59 8.89 6.93 -1.46
C ASP A 59 8.51 6.24 -0.17
N ILE A 60 7.68 5.18 -0.24
CA ILE A 60 7.28 4.38 0.91
C ILE A 60 8.51 3.78 1.61
N CYS A 61 9.42 3.15 0.87
CA CYS A 61 10.63 2.57 1.45
C CYS A 61 11.52 3.61 2.13
N CYS A 62 11.72 4.76 1.48
CA CYS A 62 12.51 5.87 2.01
C CYS A 62 11.89 6.46 3.28
N LEU A 63 10.58 6.75 3.26
CA LEU A 63 9.86 7.32 4.38
C LEU A 63 9.75 6.33 5.55
N CYS A 64 9.46 5.06 5.29
CA CYS A 64 9.45 4.02 6.33
C CYS A 64 10.78 4.01 7.08
N ARG A 65 11.92 3.94 6.36
CA ARG A 65 13.24 3.97 6.98
C ARG A 65 13.54 5.27 7.72
N LYS A 66 13.15 6.42 7.16
CA LYS A 66 13.26 7.74 7.82
C LYS A 66 12.59 7.74 9.20
N TYR A 67 11.46 7.05 9.34
CA TYR A 67 10.71 6.93 10.59
C TYR A 67 10.90 5.58 11.28
N ARG A 68 12.06 4.93 11.13
CA ARG A 68 12.44 3.69 11.83
C ARG A 68 11.50 2.49 11.60
N ILE A 69 10.59 2.53 10.65
CA ILE A 69 9.82 1.38 10.20
C ILE A 69 10.63 0.69 9.11
N GLU A 70 11.14 -0.51 9.38
CA GLU A 70 11.85 -1.27 8.34
C GLU A 70 10.82 -2.03 7.50
N PRO A 71 10.73 -1.81 6.18
CA PRO A 71 9.90 -2.63 5.30
C PRO A 71 10.37 -4.09 5.36
N LYS A 72 9.45 -5.01 5.63
CA LYS A 72 9.74 -6.43 5.86
C LYS A 72 9.17 -7.34 4.81
N THR A 73 7.94 -7.09 4.36
CA THR A 73 7.28 -7.93 3.36
C THR A 73 6.57 -7.06 2.33
N LEU A 74 6.68 -7.43 1.07
CA LEU A 74 6.01 -6.77 -0.05
C LEU A 74 5.29 -7.80 -0.90
N ARG A 75 4.04 -7.52 -1.26
CA ARG A 75 3.29 -8.32 -2.23
C ARG A 75 2.63 -7.44 -3.28
N PHE A 76 2.93 -7.68 -4.54
CA PHE A 76 2.25 -7.02 -5.66
C PHE A 76 0.93 -7.69 -5.98
N VAL A 77 -0.06 -6.89 -6.38
CA VAL A 77 -1.38 -7.36 -6.78
C VAL A 77 -1.71 -6.82 -8.17
N SER A 78 -2.02 -7.74 -9.08
CA SER A 78 -2.41 -7.46 -10.47
C SER A 78 -3.90 -7.75 -10.67
N PRO A 79 -4.61 -7.00 -11.54
CA PRO A 79 -6.01 -7.28 -11.84
C PRO A 79 -6.19 -8.68 -12.42
N ARG A 80 -5.33 -9.07 -13.36
CA ARG A 80 -5.31 -10.40 -13.96
C ARG A 80 -3.90 -10.98 -13.96
N ASP A 81 -3.82 -12.29 -14.14
CA ASP A 81 -2.54 -12.95 -14.37
C ASP A 81 -1.84 -12.41 -15.62
N GLY A 82 -0.53 -12.21 -15.54
CA GLY A 82 0.28 -11.58 -16.59
C GLY A 82 0.14 -10.05 -16.75
N GLU A 83 -0.80 -9.40 -16.06
CA GLU A 83 -0.92 -7.94 -16.10
C GLU A 83 0.01 -7.23 -15.12
N ALA A 84 0.38 -5.98 -15.45
CA ALA A 84 1.17 -5.14 -14.57
C ALA A 84 0.43 -4.89 -13.22
N PRO A 85 1.12 -4.99 -12.07
CA PRO A 85 0.53 -4.71 -10.78
C PRO A 85 0.00 -3.28 -10.70
N ASN A 86 -1.19 -3.12 -10.14
CA ASN A 86 -1.79 -1.82 -9.90
C ASN A 86 -1.94 -1.51 -8.40
N ILE A 87 -1.68 -2.50 -7.54
CA ILE A 87 -1.71 -2.42 -6.08
C ILE A 87 -0.46 -3.13 -5.53
N MET A 88 -0.01 -2.67 -4.37
CA MET A 88 1.07 -3.24 -3.58
C MET A 88 0.66 -3.28 -2.11
N LEU A 89 0.87 -4.43 -1.48
CA LEU A 89 0.73 -4.63 -0.04
C LEU A 89 2.12 -4.53 0.58
N VAL A 90 2.25 -3.72 1.62
CA VAL A 90 3.50 -3.47 2.33
C VAL A 90 3.30 -3.79 3.80
N HIS A 91 4.22 -4.55 4.36
CA HIS A 91 4.39 -4.76 5.78
C HIS A 91 5.74 -4.20 6.22
N GLY A 92 5.77 -3.52 7.35
CA GLY A 92 6.99 -3.05 7.98
C GLY A 92 6.95 -3.22 9.49
N VAL A 93 8.10 -3.11 10.15
CA VAL A 93 8.24 -3.31 11.60
C VAL A 93 9.01 -2.14 12.20
N LEU A 94 8.45 -1.49 13.22
CA LEU A 94 9.13 -0.43 13.95
C LEU A 94 10.39 -0.98 14.65
N GLY A 95 11.55 -0.38 14.40
CA GLY A 95 12.83 -0.84 14.92
C GLY A 95 13.26 -2.20 14.37
N GLY A 96 12.68 -2.65 13.24
CA GLY A 96 13.06 -3.91 12.58
C GLY A 96 14.50 -3.91 12.05
N GLY A 97 15.13 -5.09 11.98
CA GLY A 97 16.43 -5.25 11.33
C GLY A 97 16.30 -5.30 9.80
N LYS A 98 17.37 -5.01 9.06
CA LYS A 98 17.36 -4.94 7.59
C LYS A 98 17.05 -6.30 6.96
N GLU A 99 15.94 -6.39 6.24
CA GLU A 99 15.55 -7.55 5.43
C GLU A 99 14.24 -7.22 4.72
N LEU A 100 14.12 -7.52 3.42
CA LEU A 100 12.86 -7.38 2.67
C LEU A 100 12.55 -8.69 1.95
N LYS A 101 11.39 -9.27 2.27
CA LYS A 101 10.84 -10.44 1.58
C LYS A 101 9.86 -10.01 0.49
N MET A 102 10.13 -10.44 -0.74
CA MET A 102 9.20 -10.29 -1.86
C MET A 102 8.30 -11.53 -1.91
N CYS A 103 7.00 -11.36 -1.73
CA CYS A 103 6.01 -12.42 -1.91
C CYS A 103 5.72 -12.64 -3.40
N ALA A 104 5.27 -13.86 -3.73
CA ALA A 104 4.70 -14.12 -5.05
C ALA A 104 3.55 -13.15 -5.33
N PRO A 105 3.46 -12.59 -6.55
CA PRO A 105 2.39 -11.67 -6.90
C PRO A 105 1.02 -12.35 -6.76
N LEU A 106 -0.01 -11.55 -6.54
CA LEU A 106 -1.39 -12.00 -6.42
C LEU A 106 -2.19 -11.49 -7.62
N ALA A 107 -2.72 -12.39 -8.44
CA ALA A 107 -3.66 -12.02 -9.49
C ALA A 107 -5.09 -12.06 -8.94
N VAL A 108 -5.90 -11.03 -9.21
CA VAL A 108 -7.29 -10.98 -8.74
C VAL A 108 -8.17 -11.95 -9.53
N TYR A 109 -8.08 -11.88 -10.86
CA TYR A 109 -8.86 -12.71 -11.77
C TYR A 109 -7.99 -13.63 -12.63
N ASP A 110 -8.54 -14.79 -12.98
CA ASP A 110 -7.96 -15.72 -13.95
C ASP A 110 -8.26 -15.31 -15.41
N GLY A 111 -7.77 -16.11 -16.36
CA GLY A 111 -8.02 -15.91 -17.79
C GLY A 111 -9.49 -16.01 -18.20
N ASN A 112 -10.35 -16.60 -17.37
CA ASN A 112 -11.79 -16.72 -17.58
C ASN A 112 -12.59 -15.59 -16.90
N GLY A 113 -11.91 -14.64 -16.25
CA GLY A 113 -12.54 -13.56 -15.49
C GLY A 113 -13.17 -14.00 -14.17
N ARG A 114 -12.86 -15.20 -13.68
CA ARG A 114 -13.25 -15.65 -12.34
C ARG A 114 -12.18 -15.24 -11.33
N TYR A 115 -12.53 -15.16 -10.05
CA TYR A 115 -11.52 -14.98 -9.01
C TYR A 115 -10.52 -16.14 -9.04
N THR A 116 -9.24 -15.82 -8.87
CA THR A 116 -8.23 -16.86 -8.68
C THR A 116 -8.52 -17.65 -7.41
N GLN A 117 -8.09 -18.92 -7.35
CA GLN A 117 -8.32 -19.77 -6.18
C GLN A 117 -7.78 -19.12 -4.90
N GLU A 118 -6.62 -18.45 -5.00
CA GLU A 118 -6.05 -17.74 -3.86
C GLU A 118 -6.93 -16.60 -3.35
N ILE A 119 -7.52 -15.79 -4.24
CA ILE A 119 -8.47 -14.74 -3.84
C ILE A 119 -9.74 -15.32 -3.26
N SER A 120 -10.28 -16.39 -3.85
CA SER A 120 -11.47 -17.07 -3.31
C SER A 120 -11.22 -17.55 -1.88
N MET A 121 -10.05 -18.13 -1.61
CA MET A 121 -9.64 -18.51 -0.24
C MET A 121 -9.54 -17.29 0.69
N ILE A 122 -8.94 -16.18 0.24
CA ILE A 122 -8.82 -14.94 1.04
C ILE A 122 -10.18 -14.32 1.34
N TYR A 123 -11.14 -14.43 0.42
CA TYR A 123 -12.49 -13.91 0.58
C TYR A 123 -13.45 -14.88 1.25
N GLU A 124 -12.97 -16.06 1.65
CA GLU A 124 -13.79 -17.14 2.24
C GLU A 124 -14.97 -17.52 1.33
N ARG A 125 -14.73 -17.63 0.01
CA ARG A 125 -15.71 -17.96 -1.03
C ARG A 125 -15.40 -19.27 -1.75
#